data_AF-A0A6L2Q3A5-F1
#
_entry.id   AF-A0A6L2Q3A5-F1
#
_cell.length_a   1.000
_cell.length_b   1.000
_cell.length_c   1.000
_cell.angle_alpha   90.00
_cell.angle_beta   90.00
_cell.angle_gamma   90.00
#
_symmetry.space_group_name_H-M   'P 1'
#
loop_
_entity.id
_entity.type
_entity.pdbx_description
1 polymer ?
#
loop_
_entity_poly.entity_id
_entity_poly.type
_entity_poly.pdbx_seq_one_letter_code
_entity_poly.pdbx_strand_id
1 'polypeptide(L)'
;MFTGACGISCGAPQLSGGCSAGMDLNTIAFCFLLTCLQLGCCRSECKSSAPETELDRLKRELFCGYENSIKPESRWGNTTLVHMYLLLRRFTLVSDNCERDIIILSFISMQVWEDERLTWDPLLYGNIRRFSINYSSIWTPQIGWITQDADNDRLYMGMIPCLLEWFGRVMCISWSSFHANCESDLTHWPYDSHICEALLAPWLLQSREVELLPMNSDMVLAGAYQPNTEWAVLNAGVGRRSEMFENATFDYTEVTLTLQRHSATYEATVVIPALVLFVLTLASPWIEAGCPTRLSLLCTLVVCHILYLEFLSLYFGHSGSSCPLILLQLQETLKNVSRCNDTSYEDLRHEVQAKK
;
A
#
# COMPACT_ATOMS: atom_id res chain seq x y z
N MET A 1 -12.58 -17.97 32.88
CA MET A 1 -12.82 -16.72 33.65
C MET A 1 -13.60 -15.78 32.75
N PHE A 2 -14.86 -15.53 33.13
CA PHE A 2 -15.85 -14.58 32.59
C PHE A 2 -16.12 -14.54 31.07
N THR A 3 -17.06 -15.40 30.64
CA THR A 3 -18.03 -15.10 29.59
C THR A 3 -19.35 -14.71 30.27
N GLY A 4 -19.81 -13.47 30.09
CA GLY A 4 -21.07 -12.96 30.63
C GLY A 4 -22.03 -12.63 29.50
N ALA A 5 -22.85 -13.59 29.10
CA ALA A 5 -23.99 -13.38 28.21
C ALA A 5 -25.14 -12.78 29.04
N CYS A 6 -25.57 -11.57 28.70
CA CYS A 6 -26.76 -10.95 29.30
C CYS A 6 -27.99 -11.35 28.47
N GLY A 7 -28.60 -12.47 28.83
CA GLY A 7 -29.95 -12.83 28.38
C GLY A 7 -30.97 -12.13 29.27
N ILE A 8 -31.71 -11.17 28.72
CA ILE A 8 -32.84 -10.55 29.42
C ILE A 8 -34.05 -11.47 29.24
N SER A 9 -34.38 -12.16 30.32
CA SER A 9 -35.59 -12.95 30.51
C SER A 9 -36.83 -12.04 30.57
N CYS A 10 -37.79 -12.25 29.69
CA CYS A 10 -39.16 -11.74 29.85
C CYS A 10 -39.88 -12.59 30.91
N GLY A 11 -39.90 -12.11 32.16
CA GLY A 11 -40.76 -12.65 33.20
C GLY A 11 -42.22 -12.23 33.00
N ALA A 12 -43.09 -13.18 32.67
CA ALA A 12 -44.54 -12.98 32.70
C ALA A 12 -45.03 -12.82 34.15
N PRO A 13 -45.94 -11.88 34.47
CA PRO A 13 -46.51 -11.79 35.81
C PRO A 13 -47.61 -12.85 35.98
N GLN A 14 -47.56 -13.59 37.09
CA GLN A 14 -48.66 -14.44 37.53
C GLN A 14 -49.82 -13.57 38.02
N LEU A 15 -50.99 -13.74 37.39
CA LEU A 15 -52.26 -13.18 37.85
C LEU A 15 -52.89 -14.13 38.89
N SER A 16 -52.87 -13.72 40.16
CA SER A 16 -53.76 -14.26 41.20
C SER A 16 -54.67 -13.13 41.69
N GLY A 17 -55.98 -13.31 41.54
CA GLY A 17 -56.97 -12.34 42.00
C GLY A 17 -58.33 -12.56 41.32
N GLY A 18 -59.32 -12.94 42.12
CA GLY A 18 -60.59 -13.53 41.67
C GLY A 18 -61.52 -12.63 40.85
N CYS A 19 -62.33 -13.29 40.02
CA CYS A 19 -63.47 -12.71 39.33
C CYS A 19 -64.56 -12.28 40.32
N SER A 20 -64.98 -11.02 40.26
CA SER A 20 -66.28 -10.58 40.72
C SER A 20 -66.68 -9.26 40.05
N ALA A 21 -67.77 -9.35 39.27
CA ALA A 21 -68.70 -8.28 38.87
C ALA A 21 -68.23 -7.17 37.90
N GLY A 22 -68.66 -7.34 36.63
CA GLY A 22 -69.18 -6.31 35.72
C GLY A 22 -68.40 -4.99 35.56
N MET A 23 -67.62 -4.88 34.48
CA MET A 23 -67.12 -3.60 33.98
C MET A 23 -67.43 -3.46 32.49
N ASP A 24 -68.00 -2.32 32.12
CA ASP A 24 -68.50 -2.00 30.78
C ASP A 24 -67.39 -1.94 29.71
N LEU A 25 -67.74 -2.30 28.47
CA LEU A 25 -66.87 -2.38 27.29
C LEU A 25 -66.12 -1.06 27.00
N ASN A 26 -66.71 0.08 27.37
CA ASN A 26 -66.10 1.41 27.21
C ASN A 26 -64.90 1.63 28.16
N THR A 27 -64.88 0.97 29.32
CA THR A 27 -63.77 1.07 30.30
C THR A 27 -62.54 0.30 29.84
N ILE A 28 -62.74 -0.83 29.16
CA ILE A 28 -61.66 -1.64 28.57
C ILE A 28 -61.04 -0.92 27.37
N ALA A 29 -61.86 -0.28 26.53
CA ALA A 29 -61.38 0.54 25.42
C ALA A 29 -60.58 1.76 25.89
N PHE A 30 -60.99 2.40 26.99
CA PHE A 30 -60.26 3.54 27.57
C PHE A 30 -58.92 3.11 28.19
N CYS A 31 -58.87 1.95 28.85
CA CYS A 31 -57.62 1.37 29.35
C CYS A 31 -56.66 0.98 28.22
N PHE A 32 -57.16 0.43 27.10
CA PHE A 32 -56.34 0.11 25.91
C PHE A 32 -55.83 1.36 25.18
N LEU A 33 -56.63 2.44 25.13
CA LEU A 33 -56.19 3.73 24.57
C LEU A 33 -55.14 4.41 25.44
N LEU A 34 -55.27 4.36 26.77
CA LEU A 34 -54.27 4.88 27.71
C LEU A 34 -52.97 4.08 27.70
N THR A 35 -53.01 2.75 27.57
CA THR A 35 -51.80 1.94 27.40
C THR A 35 -51.16 2.16 26.03
N CYS A 36 -51.93 2.31 24.94
CA CYS A 36 -51.39 2.69 23.63
C CYS A 36 -50.79 4.11 23.58
N LEU A 37 -51.33 5.07 24.35
CA LEU A 37 -50.74 6.41 24.49
C LEU A 37 -49.43 6.42 25.29
N GLN A 38 -49.20 5.42 26.15
CA GLN A 38 -47.93 5.23 26.88
C GLN A 38 -46.94 4.34 26.12
N LEU A 39 -47.42 3.46 25.22
CA LEU A 39 -46.60 2.62 24.34
C LEU A 39 -46.30 3.27 22.98
N GLY A 40 -46.91 4.42 22.69
CA GLY A 40 -46.74 5.20 21.47
C GLY A 40 -45.57 6.19 21.50
N CYS A 41 -44.38 5.75 21.93
CA CYS A 41 -43.08 6.33 21.57
C CYS A 41 -41.98 5.45 22.17
N CYS A 42 -41.62 4.33 21.52
CA CYS A 42 -40.25 3.84 21.61
C CYS A 42 -39.33 4.81 20.85
N ARG A 43 -39.19 6.03 21.38
CA ARG A 43 -38.03 6.85 21.08
C ARG A 43 -36.92 6.22 21.89
N SER A 44 -35.85 5.76 21.24
CA SER A 44 -34.64 5.30 21.94
C SER A 44 -34.22 6.40 22.91
N GLU A 45 -34.54 6.27 24.20
CA GLU A 45 -34.23 7.29 25.19
C GLU A 45 -32.73 7.24 25.48
N CYS A 46 -31.95 7.95 24.68
CA CYS A 46 -30.54 8.21 24.91
C CYS A 46 -30.35 9.29 26.01
N LYS A 47 -31.10 9.21 27.13
CA LYS A 47 -30.99 10.13 28.26
C LYS A 47 -30.30 9.45 29.45
N SER A 48 -29.31 10.12 30.03
CA SER A 48 -28.61 9.72 31.24
C SER A 48 -28.92 10.69 32.39
N SER A 49 -28.68 10.22 33.62
CA SER A 49 -28.96 10.91 34.88
C SER A 49 -27.72 11.52 35.55
N ALA A 50 -26.59 11.62 34.84
CA ALA A 50 -25.29 12.06 35.38
C ALA A 50 -24.91 13.49 34.94
N PRO A 51 -24.09 14.23 35.72
CA PRO A 51 -23.53 15.49 35.27
C PRO A 51 -22.48 15.22 34.18
N GLU A 52 -22.74 15.72 32.98
CA GLU A 52 -21.95 15.42 31.80
C GLU A 52 -21.37 16.68 31.19
N THR A 53 -20.19 16.56 30.59
CA THR A 53 -19.64 17.66 29.81
C THR A 53 -20.51 17.90 28.57
N GLU A 54 -20.54 19.13 28.06
CA GLU A 54 -21.26 19.46 26.81
C GLU A 54 -20.83 18.57 25.63
N LEU A 55 -19.57 18.12 25.62
CA LEU A 55 -19.04 17.19 24.62
C LEU A 55 -19.59 15.76 24.80
N ASP A 56 -19.76 15.29 26.03
CA ASP A 56 -20.32 13.97 26.30
C ASP A 56 -21.80 13.92 25.93
N ARG A 57 -22.54 15.01 26.21
CA ARG A 57 -23.93 15.16 25.75
C ARG A 57 -24.00 15.11 24.22
N LEU A 58 -23.17 15.89 23.53
CA LEU A 58 -23.09 15.89 22.07
C LEU A 58 -22.79 14.50 21.52
N LYS A 59 -21.76 13.82 22.02
CA LYS A 59 -21.39 12.48 21.54
C LYS A 59 -22.54 11.50 21.71
N ARG A 60 -23.25 11.50 22.84
CA ARG A 60 -24.36 10.58 23.05
C ARG A 60 -25.50 10.83 22.09
N GLU A 61 -25.90 12.09 21.90
CA GLU A 61 -26.97 12.43 20.96
C GLU A 61 -26.59 12.09 19.52
N LEU A 62 -25.33 12.34 19.13
CA LEU A 62 -24.84 12.07 17.78
C LEU A 62 -24.72 10.57 17.46
N PHE A 63 -24.29 9.75 18.43
CA PHE A 63 -24.16 8.30 18.25
C PHE A 63 -25.41 7.51 18.63
N CYS A 64 -26.48 8.19 19.04
CA CYS A 64 -27.75 7.54 19.37
C CYS A 64 -28.39 6.93 18.11
N GLY A 65 -28.37 5.60 18.00
CA GLY A 65 -28.90 4.90 16.82
C GLY A 65 -28.04 5.06 15.56
N TYR A 66 -26.81 5.56 15.71
CA TYR A 66 -25.85 5.60 14.61
C TYR A 66 -25.27 4.21 14.37
N GLU A 67 -25.40 3.73 13.14
CA GLU A 67 -24.86 2.45 12.71
C GLU A 67 -23.69 2.69 11.74
N ASN A 68 -22.49 2.29 12.16
CA ASN A 68 -21.25 2.54 11.42
C ASN A 68 -21.08 1.63 10.19
N SER A 69 -21.86 0.55 10.08
CA SER A 69 -21.87 -0.32 8.90
C SER A 69 -22.63 0.28 7.71
N ILE A 70 -23.46 1.31 7.95
CA ILE A 70 -24.28 1.96 6.92
C ILE A 70 -23.50 3.11 6.28
N LYS A 71 -23.33 3.03 4.95
CA LYS A 71 -22.72 4.07 4.13
C LYS A 71 -23.51 5.38 4.19
N PRO A 72 -22.85 6.55 4.35
CA PRO A 72 -23.53 7.83 4.27
C PRO A 72 -23.94 8.11 2.82
N GLU A 73 -25.19 8.51 2.63
CA GLU A 73 -25.66 9.03 1.35
C GLU A 73 -25.23 10.49 1.21
N SER A 74 -24.89 10.90 -0.01
CA SER A 74 -24.57 12.31 -0.27
C SER A 74 -25.85 13.08 -0.48
N ARG A 75 -25.82 14.38 -0.14
CA ARG A 75 -26.91 15.32 -0.41
C ARG A 75 -27.40 15.31 -1.86
N TRP A 76 -26.48 15.02 -2.80
CA TRP A 76 -26.73 15.10 -4.24
C TRP A 76 -26.91 13.74 -4.92
N GLY A 77 -26.93 12.64 -4.17
CA GLY A 77 -27.16 11.30 -4.72
C GLY A 77 -26.66 10.18 -3.83
N ASN A 78 -26.81 8.94 -4.31
CA ASN A 78 -26.42 7.74 -3.56
C ASN A 78 -24.89 7.46 -3.61
N THR A 79 -24.08 8.38 -4.15
CA THR A 79 -22.62 8.22 -4.25
C THR A 79 -21.92 9.01 -3.16
N THR A 80 -21.08 8.35 -2.38
CA THR A 80 -20.24 9.00 -1.37
C THR A 80 -18.94 9.44 -2.01
N LEU A 81 -18.66 10.74 -1.98
CA LEU A 81 -17.41 11.28 -2.49
C LEU A 81 -16.34 11.22 -1.40
N VAL A 82 -15.21 10.60 -1.71
CA VAL A 82 -14.06 10.52 -0.79
C VAL A 82 -12.87 11.20 -1.45
N HIS A 83 -12.39 12.27 -0.83
CA HIS A 83 -11.13 12.88 -1.20
C HIS A 83 -10.00 12.10 -0.54
N MET A 84 -9.16 11.50 -1.36
CA MET A 84 -7.97 10.79 -0.92
C MET A 84 -6.73 11.62 -1.24
N TYR A 85 -5.89 11.79 -0.23
CA TYR A 85 -4.63 12.50 -0.32
C TYR A 85 -3.51 11.56 0.12
N LEU A 86 -2.52 11.36 -0.74
CA LEU A 86 -1.36 10.49 -0.54
C LEU A 86 -0.10 11.33 -0.58
N LEU A 87 0.64 11.37 0.52
CA LEU A 87 1.94 12.05 0.60
C LEU A 87 3.03 10.99 0.79
N LEU A 88 3.89 10.81 -0.21
CA LEU A 88 5.01 9.88 -0.14
C LEU A 88 6.02 10.41 0.88
N ARG A 89 6.26 9.63 1.94
CA ARG A 89 7.25 9.99 2.97
C ARG A 89 8.62 9.40 2.67
N ARG A 90 8.66 8.11 2.36
CA ARG A 90 9.88 7.37 2.03
C ARG A 90 9.52 6.11 1.26
N PHE A 91 10.50 5.51 0.61
CA PHE A 91 10.35 4.19 0.03
C PHE A 91 11.62 3.37 0.22
N THR A 92 11.48 2.06 0.22
CA THR A 92 12.56 1.10 0.29
C THR A 92 12.33 0.04 -0.76
N LEU A 93 13.29 -0.17 -1.65
CA LEU A 93 13.25 -1.33 -2.54
C LEU A 93 13.74 -2.54 -1.75
N VAL A 94 12.91 -3.58 -1.75
CA VAL A 94 13.25 -4.88 -1.21
C VAL A 94 13.29 -5.82 -2.41
N SER A 95 14.50 -6.12 -2.88
CA SER A 95 14.67 -7.20 -3.84
C SER A 95 14.66 -8.49 -3.04
N ASP A 96 13.56 -9.23 -3.11
CA ASP A 96 13.52 -10.59 -2.57
C ASP A 96 14.17 -11.52 -3.58
N ASN A 97 15.07 -12.38 -3.08
CA ASN A 97 16.15 -13.02 -3.85
C ASN A 97 15.67 -14.07 -4.88
N CYS A 98 14.36 -14.18 -5.16
CA CYS A 98 13.82 -15.25 -6.00
C CYS A 98 12.55 -14.94 -6.82
N GLU A 99 11.72 -13.91 -6.57
CA GLU A 99 10.42 -13.84 -7.27
C GLU A 99 10.06 -12.48 -7.90
N ARG A 100 10.20 -11.32 -7.20
CA ARG A 100 9.89 -9.98 -7.74
C ARG A 100 10.65 -8.86 -7.03
N ASP A 101 10.95 -7.78 -7.75
CA ASP A 101 11.36 -6.51 -7.13
C ASP A 101 10.14 -5.83 -6.50
N ILE A 102 10.04 -5.90 -5.18
CA ILE A 102 8.95 -5.28 -4.44
C ILE A 102 9.44 -3.97 -3.85
N ILE A 103 8.74 -2.88 -4.14
CA ILE A 103 8.99 -1.61 -3.46
C ILE A 103 8.00 -1.42 -2.32
N ILE A 104 8.51 -1.10 -1.14
CA ILE A 104 7.70 -0.71 0.00
C ILE A 104 7.62 0.81 0.01
N LEU A 105 6.43 1.33 -0.30
CA LEU A 105 6.13 2.76 -0.29
C LEU A 105 5.47 3.13 1.03
N SER A 106 6.06 4.06 1.79
CA SER A 106 5.46 4.60 3.01
C SER A 106 4.78 5.94 2.70
N PHE A 107 3.47 5.99 2.86
CA PHE A 107 2.65 7.18 2.68
C PHE A 107 2.08 7.71 3.99
N ILE A 108 1.87 9.03 4.04
CA ILE A 108 0.84 9.63 4.87
C ILE A 108 -0.42 9.69 4.01
N SER A 109 -1.46 9.01 4.44
CA SER A 109 -2.77 9.06 3.79
C SER A 109 -3.71 9.94 4.59
N MET A 110 -4.44 10.80 3.88
CA MET A 110 -5.47 11.65 4.44
C MET A 110 -6.76 11.41 3.66
N GLN A 111 -7.79 10.99 4.38
CA GLN A 111 -9.12 10.72 3.84
C GLN A 111 -10.07 11.78 4.34
N VAL A 112 -10.86 12.36 3.42
CA VAL A 112 -11.88 13.35 3.74
C VAL A 112 -13.18 12.97 3.05
N TRP A 113 -14.25 12.87 3.83
CA TRP A 113 -15.61 12.65 3.34
C TRP A 113 -16.61 13.41 4.22
N GLU A 114 -17.87 13.40 3.82
CA GLU A 114 -18.97 14.02 4.55
C GLU A 114 -20.01 12.96 4.94
N ASP A 115 -20.48 13.01 6.19
CA ASP A 115 -21.59 12.20 6.71
C ASP A 115 -22.63 13.14 7.33
N GLU A 116 -23.76 13.32 6.65
CA GLU A 116 -24.83 14.22 7.09
C GLU A 116 -25.44 13.82 8.45
N ARG A 117 -25.35 12.53 8.82
CA ARG A 117 -25.83 12.02 10.10
C ARG A 117 -24.97 12.49 11.27
N LEU A 118 -23.74 12.92 11.00
CA LEU A 118 -22.77 13.41 11.99
C LEU A 118 -22.75 14.95 12.06
N THR A 119 -23.88 15.61 11.86
CA THR A 119 -24.02 17.07 11.90
C THR A 119 -24.64 17.54 13.21
N TRP A 120 -24.24 18.72 13.70
CA TRP A 120 -24.84 19.35 14.87
C TRP A 120 -24.74 20.88 14.80
N ASP A 121 -25.57 21.58 15.57
CA ASP A 121 -25.47 23.03 15.74
C ASP A 121 -24.52 23.36 16.90
N PRO A 122 -23.36 24.01 16.65
CA PRO A 122 -22.42 24.39 17.72
C PRO A 122 -23.06 25.23 18.83
N LEU A 123 -24.07 26.05 18.51
CA LEU A 123 -24.72 26.93 19.49
C LEU A 123 -25.43 26.16 20.60
N LEU A 124 -25.86 24.92 20.34
CA LEU A 124 -26.55 24.06 21.30
C LEU A 124 -25.60 23.28 22.23
N TYR A 125 -24.29 23.25 21.94
CA TYR A 125 -23.30 22.42 22.66
C TYR A 125 -22.06 23.23 23.04
N GLY A 126 -22.24 24.43 23.57
CA GLY A 126 -21.12 25.25 24.05
C GLY A 126 -20.14 25.71 22.96
N ASN A 127 -20.62 25.91 21.72
CA ASN A 127 -19.85 26.33 20.55
C ASN A 127 -18.73 25.35 20.15
N ILE A 128 -18.92 24.05 20.44
CA ILE A 128 -18.04 22.98 19.96
C ILE A 128 -18.20 22.87 18.44
N ARG A 129 -17.14 23.20 17.69
CA ARG A 129 -17.14 23.14 16.21
C ARG A 129 -16.49 21.90 15.64
N ARG A 130 -15.63 21.24 16.43
CA ARG A 130 -14.92 20.02 16.02
C ARG A 130 -14.47 19.23 17.24
N PHE A 131 -14.41 17.91 17.10
CA PHE A 131 -13.85 17.04 18.13
C PHE A 131 -13.20 15.80 17.52
N SER A 132 -12.35 15.12 18.30
CA SER A 132 -11.69 13.89 17.88
C SER A 132 -12.57 12.67 18.13
N ILE A 133 -12.64 11.77 17.16
CA ILE A 133 -13.35 10.51 17.22
C ILE A 133 -12.47 9.37 16.69
N ASN A 134 -12.73 8.13 17.10
CA ASN A 134 -12.01 6.97 16.60
C ASN A 134 -12.60 6.50 15.26
N TYR A 135 -11.73 6.09 14.34
CA TYR A 135 -12.08 5.52 13.04
C TYR A 135 -13.10 4.37 13.12
N SER A 136 -13.03 3.54 14.17
CA SER A 136 -13.95 2.41 14.38
C SER A 136 -15.37 2.80 14.83
N SER A 137 -15.57 4.02 15.33
CA SER A 137 -16.88 4.47 15.85
C SER A 137 -17.79 5.06 14.78
N ILE A 138 -17.25 5.33 13.59
CA ILE A 138 -17.96 5.95 12.47
C ILE A 138 -17.89 5.06 11.23
N TRP A 139 -18.80 5.27 10.28
CA TRP A 139 -18.63 4.69 8.96
C TRP A 139 -17.36 5.23 8.32
N THR A 140 -16.60 4.34 7.70
CA THR A 140 -15.36 4.68 7.02
C THR A 140 -15.25 3.96 5.69
N PRO A 141 -14.76 4.63 4.64
CA PRO A 141 -14.60 3.99 3.35
C PRO A 141 -13.53 2.91 3.46
N GLN A 142 -13.90 1.67 3.13
CA GLN A 142 -12.97 0.55 3.11
C GLN A 142 -12.10 0.65 1.85
N ILE A 143 -11.05 1.47 1.86
CA ILE A 143 -10.14 1.64 0.72
C ILE A 143 -8.92 0.77 0.96
N GLY A 144 -8.46 0.04 -0.05
CA GLY A 144 -7.28 -0.83 0.02
C GLY A 144 -6.45 -0.80 -1.25
N TRP A 145 -5.22 -1.32 -1.15
CA TRP A 145 -4.34 -1.52 -2.30
C TRP A 145 -4.54 -2.90 -2.88
N ILE A 146 -4.70 -2.97 -4.20
CA ILE A 146 -5.01 -4.22 -4.91
C ILE A 146 -3.74 -4.90 -5.40
N THR A 147 -2.68 -4.14 -5.66
CA THR A 147 -1.39 -4.62 -6.18
C THR A 147 -0.54 -5.37 -5.12
N GLN A 148 -1.07 -5.61 -3.93
CA GLN A 148 -0.33 -6.18 -2.81
C GLN A 148 -0.51 -7.71 -2.77
N ASP A 149 0.61 -8.46 -2.81
CA ASP A 149 0.62 -9.89 -2.49
C ASP A 149 0.24 -10.09 -1.01
N ALA A 150 -0.56 -11.13 -0.75
CA ALA A 150 -1.50 -11.29 0.35
C ALA A 150 -0.99 -11.28 1.81
N ASP A 151 0.26 -10.90 2.08
CA ASP A 151 0.92 -11.25 3.35
C ASP A 151 1.12 -10.12 4.37
N ASN A 152 0.67 -8.88 4.16
CA ASN A 152 0.69 -7.94 5.28
C ASN A 152 -0.33 -6.80 5.26
N ASP A 153 -1.10 -6.74 6.34
CA ASP A 153 -1.88 -5.62 6.83
C ASP A 153 -2.91 -5.00 5.89
N ARG A 154 -4.15 -5.49 6.07
CA ARG A 154 -5.31 -4.60 6.13
C ARG A 154 -4.86 -3.33 6.82
N LEU A 155 -5.07 -2.17 6.22
CA LEU A 155 -4.91 -0.88 6.86
C LEU A 155 -5.48 -0.98 8.29
N TYR A 156 -4.60 -1.12 9.29
CA TYR A 156 -4.98 -1.34 10.70
C TYR A 156 -5.49 0.00 11.23
N MET A 157 -6.69 0.37 10.76
CA MET A 157 -7.22 1.71 10.91
C MET A 157 -8.05 1.90 12.18
N GLY A 158 -8.37 0.82 12.90
CA GLY A 158 -9.35 0.83 14.00
C GLY A 158 -9.06 1.80 15.16
N MET A 159 -7.80 2.23 15.34
CA MET A 159 -7.36 3.18 16.38
C MET A 159 -6.87 4.53 15.85
N ILE A 160 -7.15 4.86 14.58
CA ILE A 160 -6.76 6.17 14.05
C ILE A 160 -7.72 7.25 14.59
N PRO A 161 -7.19 8.34 15.18
CA PRO A 161 -8.01 9.50 15.50
C PRO A 161 -8.41 10.23 14.21
N CYS A 162 -9.70 10.47 14.07
CA CYS A 162 -10.30 11.29 13.04
C CYS A 162 -10.82 12.58 13.66
N LEU A 163 -10.74 13.67 12.90
CA LEU A 163 -11.36 14.94 13.24
C LEU A 163 -12.73 15.01 12.58
N LEU A 164 -13.78 15.21 13.40
CA LEU A 164 -15.14 15.44 12.93
C LEU A 164 -15.50 16.92 13.15
N GLU A 165 -16.04 17.57 12.12
CA GLU A 165 -16.49 18.97 12.14
C GLU A 165 -18.02 19.05 12.17
N TRP A 166 -18.56 20.16 12.71
CA TRP A 166 -20.00 20.35 12.99
C TRP A 166 -20.94 20.19 11.80
N PHE A 167 -20.43 20.41 10.58
CA PHE A 167 -21.18 20.28 9.33
C PHE A 167 -21.04 18.89 8.69
N GLY A 168 -20.57 17.88 9.45
CA GLY A 168 -20.54 16.48 9.02
C GLY A 168 -19.28 16.06 8.26
N ARG A 169 -18.31 16.96 8.11
CA ARG A 169 -17.02 16.65 7.47
C ARG A 169 -16.13 15.85 8.42
N VAL A 170 -15.65 14.72 7.92
CA VAL A 170 -14.70 13.84 8.62
C VAL A 170 -13.36 13.90 7.92
N MET A 171 -12.29 13.97 8.72
CA MET A 171 -10.91 13.95 8.25
C MET A 171 -10.10 12.97 9.09
N CYS A 172 -9.58 11.92 8.46
CA CYS A 172 -8.71 10.93 9.10
C CYS A 172 -7.33 10.98 8.46
N ILE A 173 -6.27 10.96 9.27
CA ILE A 173 -4.88 10.94 8.81
C ILE A 173 -4.22 9.67 9.34
N SER A 174 -3.59 8.90 8.47
CA SER A 174 -2.96 7.64 8.82
C SER A 174 -1.59 7.47 8.18
N TRP A 175 -0.73 6.70 8.84
CA TRP A 175 0.54 6.26 8.30
C TRP A 175 0.35 4.87 7.75
N SER A 176 0.77 4.65 6.52
CA SER A 176 0.51 3.38 5.85
C SER A 176 1.64 3.02 4.91
N SER A 177 2.06 1.76 4.94
CA SER A 177 3.09 1.23 4.06
C SER A 177 2.47 0.19 3.14
N PHE A 178 2.82 0.25 1.86
CA PHE A 178 2.23 -0.59 0.83
C PHE A 178 3.31 -1.16 -0.08
N HIS A 179 3.05 -2.37 -0.55
CA HIS A 179 3.90 -3.06 -1.50
C HIS A 179 3.37 -2.72 -2.89
N ALA A 180 4.21 -2.10 -3.71
CA ALA A 180 3.93 -1.88 -5.12
C ALA A 180 4.80 -2.81 -5.96
N ASN A 181 4.23 -3.26 -7.08
CA ASN A 181 4.95 -4.06 -8.04
C ASN A 181 5.73 -3.12 -8.96
N CYS A 182 7.00 -3.39 -9.17
CA CYS A 182 7.84 -2.62 -10.08
C CYS A 182 8.21 -3.46 -11.29
N GLU A 183 8.05 -2.89 -12.47
CA GLU A 183 8.71 -3.39 -13.67
C GLU A 183 10.15 -2.87 -13.66
N SER A 184 11.10 -3.78 -13.41
CA SER A 184 12.52 -3.49 -13.47
C SER A 184 13.08 -3.90 -14.83
N ASP A 185 13.63 -2.92 -15.54
CA ASP A 185 14.45 -3.13 -16.74
C ASP A 185 15.93 -2.92 -16.37
N LEU A 186 16.64 -4.03 -16.25
CA LEU A 186 18.06 -4.06 -15.89
C LEU A 186 19.00 -3.99 -17.10
N THR A 187 18.48 -3.84 -18.33
CA THR A 187 19.28 -3.85 -19.57
C THR A 187 20.46 -2.88 -19.48
N HIS A 188 20.22 -1.66 -19.00
CA HIS A 188 21.21 -0.59 -18.90
C HIS A 188 21.79 -0.39 -17.50
N TRP A 189 21.67 -1.38 -16.61
CA TRP A 189 22.25 -1.31 -15.27
C TRP A 189 23.75 -0.91 -15.32
N PRO A 190 24.23 0.02 -14.46
CA PRO A 190 23.57 0.66 -13.32
C PRO A 190 22.83 1.98 -13.63
N TYR A 191 22.60 2.29 -14.91
CA TYR A 191 21.84 3.45 -15.38
C TYR A 191 20.36 3.10 -15.61
N ASP A 192 19.86 2.15 -14.85
CA ASP A 192 18.50 1.62 -14.91
C ASP A 192 17.46 2.61 -14.36
N SER A 193 16.24 2.47 -14.85
CA SER A 193 15.07 3.19 -14.37
C SER A 193 13.93 2.20 -14.18
N HIS A 194 13.23 2.30 -13.07
CA HIS A 194 12.15 1.40 -12.69
C HIS A 194 10.82 2.15 -12.71
N ILE A 195 9.79 1.49 -13.20
CA ILE A 195 8.42 2.00 -13.18
C ILE A 195 7.63 1.15 -12.19
N CYS A 196 7.16 1.78 -11.13
CA CYS A 196 6.39 1.12 -10.08
C CYS A 196 4.95 1.61 -10.12
N GLU A 197 4.02 0.66 -10.14
CA GLU A 197 2.59 0.93 -10.20
C GLU A 197 1.91 0.39 -8.95
N ALA A 198 1.05 1.22 -8.36
CA ALA A 198 0.23 0.85 -7.21
C ALA A 198 -1.23 1.23 -7.46
N LEU A 199 -2.14 0.27 -7.29
CA LEU A 199 -3.57 0.49 -7.51
C LEU A 199 -4.31 0.55 -6.18
N LEU A 200 -5.02 1.66 -5.95
CA LEU A 200 -5.85 1.91 -4.78
C LEU A 200 -7.32 1.93 -5.19
N ALA A 201 -8.19 1.20 -4.48
CA ALA A 201 -9.63 1.28 -4.70
C ALA A 201 -10.46 0.98 -3.45
N PRO A 202 -11.74 1.40 -3.44
CA PRO A 202 -12.72 0.90 -2.49
C PRO A 202 -12.89 -0.63 -2.61
N TRP A 203 -12.89 -1.31 -1.48
CA TRP A 203 -13.06 -2.76 -1.39
C TRP A 203 -14.52 -3.14 -1.64
N LEU A 204 -14.78 -3.93 -2.69
CA LEU A 204 -16.11 -4.46 -3.03
C LEU A 204 -17.21 -3.40 -3.26
N LEU A 205 -16.85 -2.13 -3.45
CA LEU A 205 -17.78 -1.04 -3.71
C LEU A 205 -17.65 -0.56 -5.14
N GLN A 206 -18.79 -0.34 -5.78
CA GLN A 206 -18.85 0.13 -7.16
C GLN A 206 -18.62 1.63 -7.23
N SER A 207 -18.20 2.13 -8.40
CA SER A 207 -18.01 3.58 -8.65
C SER A 207 -19.24 4.43 -8.33
N ARG A 208 -20.44 3.86 -8.50
CA ARG A 208 -21.70 4.55 -8.16
C ARG A 208 -21.98 4.66 -6.67
N GLU A 209 -21.33 3.85 -5.84
CA GLU A 209 -21.52 3.83 -4.38
C GLU A 209 -20.50 4.72 -3.69
N VAL A 210 -19.22 4.58 -4.07
CA VAL A 210 -18.11 5.40 -3.57
C VAL A 210 -17.23 5.81 -4.75
N GLU A 211 -17.03 7.11 -4.89
CA GLU A 211 -16.11 7.67 -5.88
C GLU A 211 -14.89 8.27 -5.16
N LEU A 212 -13.70 7.80 -5.53
CA LEU A 212 -12.44 8.41 -5.12
C LEU A 212 -12.16 9.60 -6.02
N LEU A 213 -12.11 10.79 -5.43
CA LEU A 213 -11.81 12.00 -6.18
C LEU A 213 -10.32 12.11 -6.47
N PRO A 214 -9.93 12.52 -7.69
CA PRO A 214 -8.53 12.53 -8.11
C PRO A 214 -7.72 13.50 -7.25
N MET A 215 -6.55 13.05 -6.83
CA MET A 215 -5.55 13.91 -6.21
C MET A 215 -4.68 14.56 -7.29
N ASN A 216 -4.21 15.78 -7.04
CA ASN A 216 -3.18 16.37 -7.88
C ASN A 216 -1.87 15.56 -7.77
N SER A 217 -1.24 15.24 -8.91
CA SER A 217 0.01 14.47 -8.97
C SER A 217 1.14 15.15 -8.19
N ASP A 218 1.22 16.48 -8.25
CA ASP A 218 2.22 17.27 -7.52
C ASP A 218 2.13 17.10 -6.00
N MET A 219 0.95 16.71 -5.52
CA MET A 219 0.73 16.50 -4.11
C MET A 219 1.40 15.23 -3.59
N VAL A 220 1.70 14.25 -4.44
CA VAL A 220 2.34 12.98 -4.02
C VAL A 220 3.70 13.24 -3.36
N LEU A 221 4.49 14.18 -3.90
CA LEU A 221 5.84 14.50 -3.41
C LEU A 221 5.87 15.76 -2.52
N ALA A 222 4.72 16.33 -2.17
CA ALA A 222 4.65 17.61 -1.48
C ALA A 222 5.18 17.54 -0.03
N GLY A 223 6.30 18.21 0.25
CA GLY A 223 6.80 18.61 1.58
C GLY A 223 7.17 17.51 2.59
N ALA A 224 6.69 16.27 2.39
CA ALA A 224 6.87 15.14 3.29
C ALA A 224 7.91 14.13 2.79
N TYR A 225 8.33 14.24 1.52
CA TYR A 225 9.25 13.30 0.89
C TYR A 225 10.67 13.42 1.47
N GLN A 226 11.19 12.31 1.98
CA GLN A 226 12.57 12.16 2.35
C GLN A 226 13.35 11.55 1.19
N PRO A 227 14.40 12.23 0.68
CA PRO A 227 15.24 11.71 -0.41
C PRO A 227 15.83 10.34 -0.07
N ASN A 228 15.78 9.42 -1.02
CA ASN A 228 16.44 8.12 -0.91
C ASN A 228 17.92 8.25 -1.36
N THR A 229 18.82 7.49 -0.74
CA THR A 229 20.26 7.54 -1.04
C THR A 229 20.66 6.77 -2.28
N GLU A 230 19.87 5.77 -2.68
CA GLU A 230 20.16 4.88 -3.81
C GLU A 230 19.33 5.23 -5.05
N TRP A 231 18.19 5.90 -4.87
CA TRP A 231 17.22 6.14 -5.93
C TRP A 231 16.71 7.58 -5.92
N ALA A 232 16.69 8.20 -7.10
CA ALA A 232 16.01 9.45 -7.35
C ALA A 232 14.58 9.19 -7.85
N VAL A 233 13.61 10.00 -7.38
CA VAL A 233 12.27 10.03 -7.98
C VAL A 233 12.30 11.02 -9.12
N LEU A 234 12.07 10.55 -10.34
CA LEU A 234 11.99 11.40 -11.53
C LEU A 234 10.59 11.97 -11.73
N ASN A 235 9.57 11.14 -11.50
CA ASN A 235 8.17 11.53 -11.66
C ASN A 235 7.26 10.73 -10.72
N ALA A 236 6.18 11.38 -10.30
CA ALA A 236 5.09 10.76 -9.56
C ALA A 236 3.75 11.15 -10.23
N GLY A 237 3.10 10.17 -10.84
CA GLY A 237 1.82 10.33 -11.52
C GLY A 237 0.66 9.79 -10.69
N VAL A 238 -0.51 10.39 -10.89
CA VAL A 238 -1.79 9.86 -10.40
C VAL A 238 -2.73 9.75 -11.60
N GLY A 239 -3.18 8.53 -11.88
CA GLY A 239 -4.12 8.19 -12.95
C GLY A 239 -5.43 7.64 -12.39
N ARG A 240 -6.44 7.58 -13.26
CA ARG A 240 -7.70 6.86 -13.00
C ARG A 240 -7.78 5.71 -13.99
N ARG A 241 -7.96 4.50 -13.48
CA ARG A 241 -8.22 3.29 -14.27
C ARG A 241 -9.61 2.79 -13.89
N SER A 242 -10.42 2.40 -14.86
CA SER A 242 -11.76 1.86 -14.60
C SER A 242 -11.91 0.52 -15.28
N GLU A 243 -12.40 -0.48 -14.57
CA GLU A 243 -12.72 -1.78 -15.15
C GLU A 243 -14.20 -2.10 -14.96
N MET A 244 -14.76 -2.85 -15.91
CA MET A 244 -16.13 -3.30 -15.87
C MET A 244 -16.17 -4.81 -15.66
N PHE A 245 -16.86 -5.25 -14.62
CA PHE A 245 -17.05 -6.66 -14.29
C PHE A 245 -18.52 -6.93 -14.02
N GLU A 246 -19.13 -7.91 -14.72
CA GLU A 246 -20.54 -8.30 -14.56
C GLU A 246 -21.54 -7.12 -14.50
N ASN A 247 -21.41 -6.15 -15.40
CA ASN A 247 -22.22 -4.91 -15.46
C ASN A 247 -22.04 -3.93 -14.28
N ALA A 248 -21.01 -4.12 -13.46
CA ALA A 248 -20.57 -3.17 -12.46
C ALA A 248 -19.26 -2.49 -12.90
N THR A 249 -19.15 -1.18 -12.67
CA THR A 249 -17.92 -0.42 -12.90
C THR A 249 -17.18 -0.24 -11.58
N PHE A 250 -15.87 -0.52 -11.60
CA PHE A 250 -14.95 -0.34 -10.49
C PHE A 250 -13.87 0.64 -10.92
N ASP A 251 -13.73 1.73 -10.15
CA ASP A 251 -12.69 2.73 -10.35
C ASP A 251 -11.51 2.48 -9.42
N TYR A 252 -10.33 2.52 -10.01
CA TYR A 252 -9.04 2.44 -9.36
C TYR A 252 -8.30 3.76 -9.51
N THR A 253 -7.68 4.21 -8.43
CA THR A 253 -6.68 5.27 -8.47
C THR A 253 -5.33 4.61 -8.67
N GLU A 254 -4.69 4.91 -9.79
CA GLU A 254 -3.38 4.41 -10.14
C GLU A 254 -2.32 5.43 -9.72
N VAL A 255 -1.35 4.98 -8.93
CA VAL A 255 -0.19 5.78 -8.53
C VAL A 255 1.03 5.22 -9.23
N THR A 256 1.65 6.01 -10.09
CA THR A 256 2.85 5.62 -10.84
C THR A 256 4.06 6.38 -10.33
N LEU A 257 5.15 5.66 -10.05
CA LEU A 257 6.42 6.24 -9.63
C LEU A 257 7.50 5.82 -10.61
N THR A 258 8.18 6.82 -11.19
CA THR A 258 9.37 6.60 -12.03
C THR A 258 10.61 6.86 -11.19
N LEU A 259 11.40 5.82 -10.99
CA LEU A 259 12.60 5.83 -10.16
C LEU A 259 13.84 5.65 -11.02
N GLN A 260 14.91 6.38 -10.69
CA GLN A 260 16.21 6.25 -11.35
C GLN A 260 17.30 5.98 -10.32
N ARG A 261 18.17 5.00 -10.59
CA ARG A 261 19.25 4.64 -9.69
C ARG A 261 20.36 5.70 -9.68
N HIS A 262 20.92 5.97 -8.52
CA HIS A 262 22.18 6.71 -8.38
C HIS A 262 23.36 5.81 -8.79
N SER A 263 23.78 5.93 -10.05
CA SER A 263 24.74 5.01 -10.69
C SER A 263 26.21 5.24 -10.30
N ALA A 264 26.58 6.42 -9.81
CA ALA A 264 27.98 6.83 -9.64
C ALA A 264 28.83 5.86 -8.78
N THR A 265 28.26 5.32 -7.70
CA THR A 265 28.97 4.35 -6.84
C THR A 265 29.18 3.02 -7.55
N TYR A 266 28.19 2.54 -8.31
CA TYR A 266 28.29 1.30 -9.09
C TYR A 266 29.22 1.45 -10.29
N GLU A 267 29.27 2.64 -10.90
CA GLU A 267 30.24 2.95 -11.94
C GLU A 267 31.67 2.75 -11.43
N ALA A 268 32.01 3.33 -10.28
CA ALA A 268 33.35 3.25 -9.71
C ALA A 268 33.73 1.85 -9.21
N THR A 269 32.77 1.12 -8.62
CA THR A 269 33.05 -0.16 -7.92
C THR A 269 32.80 -1.40 -8.77
N VAL A 270 31.96 -1.30 -9.80
CA VAL A 270 31.55 -2.43 -10.64
C VAL A 270 32.02 -2.18 -12.08
N VAL A 271 31.57 -1.11 -12.73
CA VAL A 271 31.85 -0.88 -14.16
C VAL A 271 33.35 -0.70 -14.44
N ILE A 272 34.07 0.11 -13.64
CA ILE A 272 35.51 0.34 -13.85
C ILE A 272 36.33 -0.96 -13.75
N PRO A 273 36.21 -1.80 -12.70
CA PRO A 273 36.91 -3.09 -12.66
C PRO A 273 36.59 -4.02 -13.83
N ALA A 274 35.33 -4.09 -14.29
CA ALA A 274 34.95 -4.89 -15.45
C ALA A 274 35.62 -4.37 -16.74
N LEU A 275 35.69 -3.05 -16.92
CA LEU A 275 36.40 -2.43 -18.04
C LEU A 275 37.90 -2.78 -18.00
N VAL A 276 38.53 -2.76 -16.83
CA VAL A 276 39.94 -3.14 -16.66
C VAL A 276 40.14 -4.61 -17.07
N LEU A 277 39.30 -5.53 -16.62
CA LEU A 277 39.36 -6.95 -17.02
C LEU A 277 39.18 -7.13 -18.54
N PHE A 278 38.28 -6.35 -19.15
CA PHE A 278 38.07 -6.36 -20.59
C PHE A 278 39.32 -5.88 -21.35
N VAL A 279 39.90 -4.75 -20.96
CA VAL A 279 41.11 -4.20 -21.59
C VAL A 279 42.29 -5.16 -21.43
N LEU A 280 42.48 -5.75 -20.25
CA LEU A 280 43.55 -6.74 -20.01
C LEU A 280 43.37 -7.99 -20.88
N THR A 281 42.13 -8.45 -21.05
CA THR A 281 41.80 -9.57 -21.96
C THR A 281 42.16 -9.23 -23.40
N LEU A 282 41.78 -8.05 -23.89
CA LEU A 282 42.10 -7.58 -25.25
C LEU A 282 43.60 -7.33 -25.44
N ALA A 283 44.32 -6.95 -24.39
CA ALA A 283 45.76 -6.73 -24.41
C ALA A 283 46.57 -8.05 -24.33
N SER A 284 45.98 -9.14 -23.83
CA SER A 284 46.68 -10.42 -23.65
C SER A 284 47.32 -11.01 -24.93
N PRO A 285 46.77 -10.87 -26.15
CA PRO A 285 47.39 -11.41 -27.37
C PRO A 285 48.66 -10.67 -27.79
N TRP A 286 48.90 -9.47 -27.26
CA TRP A 286 50.11 -8.69 -27.55
C TRP A 286 51.36 -9.26 -26.85
N ILE A 287 51.18 -10.19 -25.92
CA ILE A 287 52.26 -10.94 -25.28
C ILE A 287 52.58 -12.16 -26.14
N GLU A 288 53.87 -12.40 -26.39
CA GLU A 288 54.34 -13.55 -27.18
C GLU A 288 53.86 -14.89 -26.59
N ALA A 289 53.44 -15.81 -27.47
CA ALA A 289 52.84 -17.10 -27.10
C ALA A 289 53.80 -18.02 -26.31
N GLY A 290 55.12 -17.89 -26.54
CA GLY A 290 56.14 -18.73 -25.90
C GLY A 290 56.47 -18.34 -24.46
N CYS A 291 55.94 -17.21 -23.94
CA CYS A 291 56.23 -16.77 -22.58
C CYS A 291 55.29 -17.42 -21.55
N PRO A 292 55.81 -18.06 -20.48
CA PRO A 292 54.97 -18.64 -19.42
C PRO A 292 54.13 -17.59 -18.68
N THR A 293 54.55 -16.32 -18.75
CA THR A 293 53.81 -15.17 -18.21
C THR A 293 52.46 -14.97 -18.88
N ARG A 294 52.33 -15.24 -20.19
CA ARG A 294 51.07 -15.15 -20.92
C ARG A 294 50.07 -16.19 -20.42
N LEU A 295 50.50 -17.43 -20.28
CA LEU A 295 49.65 -18.52 -19.77
C LEU A 295 49.20 -18.23 -18.33
N SER A 296 50.10 -17.78 -17.46
CA SER A 296 49.76 -17.37 -16.10
C SER A 296 48.75 -16.23 -16.08
N LEU A 297 48.92 -15.21 -16.93
CA LEU A 297 47.98 -14.08 -17.05
C LEU A 297 46.59 -14.55 -17.49
N LEU A 298 46.51 -15.39 -18.53
CA LEU A 298 45.23 -15.93 -19.03
C LEU A 298 44.50 -16.73 -17.95
N CYS A 299 45.20 -17.60 -17.21
CA CYS A 299 44.64 -18.34 -16.08
C CYS A 299 44.11 -17.41 -14.98
N THR A 300 44.88 -16.38 -14.59
CA THR A 300 44.43 -15.38 -13.61
C THR A 300 43.22 -14.61 -14.12
N LEU A 301 43.18 -14.22 -15.40
CA LEU A 301 42.04 -13.55 -16.00
C LEU A 301 40.78 -14.42 -15.98
N VAL A 302 40.87 -15.71 -16.31
CA VAL A 302 39.73 -16.64 -16.21
C VAL A 302 39.18 -16.68 -14.78
N VAL A 303 40.07 -16.83 -13.78
CA VAL A 303 39.66 -16.85 -12.37
C VAL A 303 38.99 -15.53 -11.98
N CYS A 304 39.57 -14.38 -12.35
CA CYS A 304 38.97 -13.08 -12.07
C CYS A 304 37.58 -12.91 -12.72
N HIS A 305 37.39 -13.36 -13.96
CA HIS A 305 36.09 -13.32 -14.63
C HIS A 305 35.06 -14.21 -13.92
N ILE A 306 35.44 -15.42 -13.51
CA ILE A 306 34.55 -16.33 -12.78
C ILE A 306 34.14 -15.73 -11.44
N LEU A 307 35.09 -15.23 -10.65
CA LEU A 307 34.81 -14.59 -9.36
C LEU A 307 33.91 -13.36 -9.53
N TYR A 308 34.10 -12.59 -10.59
CA TYR A 308 33.30 -11.40 -10.87
C TYR A 308 31.88 -11.76 -11.33
N LEU A 309 31.72 -12.79 -12.16
CA LEU A 309 30.41 -13.34 -12.54
C LEU A 309 29.67 -13.91 -11.33
N GLU A 310 30.38 -14.60 -10.42
CA GLU A 310 29.81 -15.10 -9.17
C GLU A 310 29.33 -13.93 -8.28
N PHE A 311 30.15 -12.89 -8.11
CA PHE A 311 29.77 -11.68 -7.41
C PHE A 311 28.50 -11.04 -8.01
N LEU A 312 28.44 -10.89 -9.34
CA LEU A 312 27.27 -10.34 -10.00
C LEU A 312 26.05 -11.27 -9.90
N SER A 313 26.22 -12.59 -9.90
CA SER A 313 25.12 -13.55 -9.74
C SER A 313 24.53 -13.56 -8.33
N LEU A 314 25.30 -13.13 -7.33
CA LEU A 314 24.80 -12.90 -5.97
C LEU A 314 24.07 -11.56 -5.85
N TYR A 315 24.38 -10.61 -6.74
CA TYR A 315 23.79 -9.29 -6.73
C TYR A 315 22.49 -9.24 -7.55
N PHE A 316 22.54 -9.74 -8.78
CA PHE A 316 21.37 -9.98 -9.61
C PHE A 316 20.84 -11.36 -9.24
N GLY A 317 19.78 -11.41 -8.42
CA GLY A 317 19.03 -12.64 -8.21
C GLY A 317 18.49 -13.22 -9.53
N HIS A 318 17.71 -14.30 -9.47
CA HIS A 318 17.15 -14.95 -10.67
C HIS A 318 16.04 -14.13 -11.35
N SER A 319 15.79 -12.90 -10.91
CA SER A 319 14.57 -12.13 -11.17
C SER A 319 14.90 -10.83 -11.91
N GLY A 320 15.03 -10.93 -13.24
CA GLY A 320 15.07 -9.77 -14.13
C GLY A 320 14.28 -10.09 -15.40
N SER A 321 13.40 -9.17 -15.81
CA SER A 321 12.71 -9.28 -17.12
C SER A 321 13.69 -9.29 -18.29
N SER A 322 14.84 -8.62 -18.09
CA SER A 322 15.90 -8.44 -19.07
C SER A 322 17.28 -8.64 -18.41
N CYS A 323 18.21 -9.27 -19.14
CA CYS A 323 19.57 -9.52 -18.67
C CYS A 323 20.44 -8.25 -18.78
N PRO A 324 21.17 -7.84 -17.72
CA PRO A 324 22.11 -6.74 -17.77
C PRO A 324 23.17 -6.88 -18.87
N LEU A 325 23.40 -5.81 -19.64
CA LEU A 325 24.42 -5.78 -20.70
C LEU A 325 25.83 -6.08 -20.18
N ILE A 326 26.15 -5.70 -18.94
CA ILE A 326 27.45 -5.98 -18.32
C ILE A 326 27.71 -7.48 -18.15
N LEU A 327 26.67 -8.27 -17.85
CA LEU A 327 26.79 -9.74 -17.75
C LEU A 327 27.05 -10.36 -19.12
N LEU A 328 26.31 -9.92 -20.14
CA LEU A 328 26.52 -10.38 -21.52
C LEU A 328 27.93 -10.04 -22.01
N GLN A 329 28.41 -8.84 -21.71
CA GLN A 329 29.78 -8.43 -22.04
C GLN A 329 30.81 -9.36 -21.38
N LEU A 330 30.69 -9.63 -20.07
CA LEU A 330 31.63 -10.50 -19.34
C LEU A 330 31.61 -11.96 -19.81
N GLN A 331 30.44 -12.45 -20.22
CA GLN A 331 30.34 -13.79 -20.83
C GLN A 331 31.09 -13.87 -22.16
N GLU A 332 30.96 -12.84 -23.02
CA GLU A 332 31.70 -12.78 -24.27
C GLU A 332 33.21 -12.60 -24.06
N THR A 333 33.63 -11.82 -23.06
CA THR A 333 35.06 -11.71 -22.74
C THR A 333 35.64 -13.04 -22.25
N LEU A 334 34.91 -13.78 -21.41
CA LEU A 334 35.34 -15.09 -20.94
C LEU A 334 35.46 -16.11 -22.09
N LYS A 335 34.52 -16.11 -23.05
CA LYS A 335 34.60 -16.94 -24.27
C LYS A 335 35.82 -16.59 -25.13
N ASN A 336 36.20 -15.32 -25.17
CA ASN A 336 37.39 -14.89 -25.92
C ASN A 336 38.68 -15.33 -25.21
N VAL A 337 38.75 -15.25 -23.88
CA VAL A 337 39.90 -15.76 -23.10
C VAL A 337 40.08 -17.27 -23.32
N SER A 338 39.00 -18.06 -23.30
CA SER A 338 39.10 -19.51 -23.51
C SER A 338 39.59 -19.86 -24.92
N ARG A 339 39.08 -19.19 -25.97
CA ARG A 339 39.59 -19.33 -27.35
C ARG A 339 41.07 -18.97 -27.48
N CYS A 340 41.51 -17.91 -26.80
CA CYS A 340 42.92 -17.51 -26.78
C CYS A 340 43.82 -18.51 -26.04
N ASN A 341 43.29 -19.20 -25.03
CA ASN A 341 44.01 -20.26 -24.32
C ASN A 341 44.19 -21.51 -25.20
N ASP A 342 43.12 -21.93 -25.90
CA ASP A 342 43.16 -23.08 -26.81
C ASP A 342 44.16 -22.87 -27.96
N THR A 343 44.15 -21.68 -28.57
CA THR A 343 45.13 -21.31 -29.62
C THR A 343 46.56 -21.27 -29.09
N SER A 344 46.79 -20.70 -27.90
CA SER A 344 48.12 -20.70 -27.29
C SER A 344 48.64 -22.10 -26.97
N TYR A 345 47.77 -23.04 -26.60
CA TYR A 345 48.12 -24.43 -26.36
C TYR A 345 48.52 -25.17 -27.65
N GLU A 346 47.78 -24.97 -28.74
CA GLU A 346 48.13 -25.57 -30.04
C GLU A 346 49.45 -25.01 -30.60
N ASP A 347 49.71 -23.70 -30.46
CA ASP A 347 50.97 -23.08 -30.86
C ASP A 347 52.18 -23.68 -30.11
N LEU A 348 52.06 -23.86 -28.79
CA LEU A 348 53.07 -24.52 -27.96
C LEU A 348 53.27 -25.99 -28.38
N ARG A 349 52.19 -26.71 -28.70
CA ARG A 349 52.27 -28.09 -29.18
C ARG A 349 53.04 -28.16 -30.51
N HIS A 350 52.75 -27.27 -31.46
CA HIS A 350 53.44 -27.21 -32.74
C HIS A 350 54.94 -26.86 -32.57
N GLU A 351 55.28 -25.94 -31.67
CA GLU A 351 56.68 -25.57 -31.43
C GLU A 351 57.49 -26.71 -30.79
N VAL A 352 56.88 -27.48 -29.87
CA VAL A 352 57.49 -28.67 -29.28
C VAL A 352 57.66 -29.80 -30.31
N GLN A 353 56.69 -29.96 -31.22
CA GLN A 353 56.80 -30.93 -32.32
C GLN A 353 57.87 -30.53 -33.34
N ALA A 354 58.06 -29.24 -33.62
CA ALA A 354 59.08 -28.75 -34.56
C ALA A 354 60.52 -28.84 -34.00
N LYS A 355 60.69 -28.96 -32.68
CA LYS A 355 62.00 -29.13 -32.02
C LYS A 355 62.39 -30.60 -31.80
N LYS A 356 61.54 -31.56 -32.15
CA LYS A 356 61.84 -33.00 -32.20
C LYS A 356 62.15 -33.42 -33.62
#